data_AF-A0A6G6SGS3-F1
#
_entry.id   AF-A0A6G6SGS3-F1
#
_cell.length_a   1.000
_cell.length_b   1.000
_cell.length_c   1.000
_cell.angle_alpha   90.00
_cell.angle_beta   90.00
_cell.angle_gamma   90.00
#
_symmetry.space_group_name_H-M   'P 1'
#
loop_
_entity.id
_entity.type
_entity.pdbx_description
1 polymer ?
#
loop_
_entity_poly.entity_id
_entity_poly.type
_entity_poly.pdbx_seq_one_letter_code
_entity_poly.pdbx_strand_id
1 'polypeptide(L)' 'MTTNEVEVYFGDASKVASFFKITPEAFYQWKKRPGQLIPKNRAIEADLLTEGKLKYNPELYRKNTKTA' A
#
# COMPACT_ATOMS: atom_id res chain seq x y z
N MET A 1 2.60 4.97 3.07
CA MET A 1 1.39 5.00 2.25
C MET A 1 0.37 3.98 2.75
N THR A 2 -0.90 4.38 2.77
CA THR A 2 -2.07 3.52 3.02
C THR A 2 -2.71 3.12 1.70
N THR A 3 -3.55 2.09 1.71
CA THR A 3 -4.37 1.69 0.55
C THR A 3 -5.27 2.83 0.07
N ASN A 4 -5.68 3.72 0.98
CA ASN A 4 -6.52 4.86 0.63
C ASN A 4 -5.75 5.91 -0.17
N GLU A 5 -4.52 6.25 0.25
CA GLU A 5 -3.65 7.17 -0.50
C GLU A 5 -3.38 6.66 -1.92
N VAL A 6 -3.15 5.36 -2.05
CA VAL A 6 -2.92 4.73 -3.35
C VAL A 6 -4.18 4.71 -4.20
N GLU A 7 -5.34 4.38 -3.63
CA GLU A 7 -6.61 4.44 -4.37
C GLU A 7 -6.92 5.85 -4.85
N VAL A 8 -6.75 6.87 -4.00
CA VAL A 8 -6.96 8.28 -4.37
C VAL A 8 -5.98 8.71 -5.45
N TYR A 9 -4.71 8.28 -5.37
CA TYR A 9 -3.69 8.61 -6.36
C TYR A 9 -3.99 8.02 -7.75
N PHE A 10 -4.41 6.76 -7.82
CA PHE A 10 -4.77 6.11 -9.08
C PHE A 10 -6.20 6.42 -9.55
N GLY A 11 -7.06 6.88 -8.62
CA GLY A 11 -8.47 7.22 -8.80
C GLY A 11 -9.44 6.04 -8.72
N ASP A 12 -8.98 4.79 -8.86
CA ASP A 12 -9.84 3.61 -8.80
C ASP A 12 -9.07 2.36 -8.32
N ALA A 13 -9.75 1.52 -7.53
CA ALA A 13 -9.21 0.26 -7.00
C ALA A 13 -8.75 -0.71 -8.12
N SER A 14 -9.41 -0.71 -9.27
CA SER A 14 -9.07 -1.57 -10.41
C SER A 14 -7.76 -1.13 -11.06
N LYS A 15 -7.52 0.18 -11.15
CA LYS A 15 -6.25 0.71 -11.66
C LYS A 15 -5.10 0.36 -10.72
N VAL A 16 -5.34 0.45 -9.41
CA VAL A 16 -4.39 0.01 -8.40
C VAL A 16 -4.08 -1.48 -8.55
N ALA A 17 -5.11 -2.32 -8.64
CA ALA A 17 -4.94 -3.77 -8.80
C ALA A 17 -4.14 -4.11 -10.06
N SER A 18 -4.44 -3.46 -11.18
CA SER A 18 -3.72 -3.61 -12.44
C SER A 18 -2.25 -3.18 -12.32
N PHE A 19 -1.99 -2.05 -11.64
CA PHE A 19 -0.63 -1.56 -11.37
C PHE A 19 0.21 -2.55 -10.55
N PHE A 20 -0.37 -3.12 -9.49
CA PHE A 20 0.30 -4.12 -8.65
C PHE A 20 0.27 -5.54 -9.23
N LYS A 21 -0.33 -5.75 -10.42
CA LYS A 21 -0.57 -7.05 -11.03
C LYS A 21 -1.24 -8.05 -10.06
N ILE A 22 -2.23 -7.57 -9.32
CA ILE A 22 -3.05 -8.34 -8.39
C ILE A 22 -4.51 -8.28 -8.81
N THR A 23 -5.36 -9.08 -8.16
CA THR A 23 -6.81 -8.97 -8.32
C THR A 23 -7.37 -7.79 -7.50
N PRO A 24 -8.48 -7.18 -7.93
CA PRO A 24 -9.18 -6.15 -7.14
C PRO A 24 -9.53 -6.65 -5.73
N GLU A 25 -9.93 -7.92 -5.59
CA GLU A 25 -10.15 -8.55 -4.28
C GLU A 25 -8.92 -8.51 -3.39
N ALA A 26 -7.72 -8.78 -3.90
CA ALA A 26 -6.50 -8.69 -3.10
C ALA A 26 -6.26 -7.26 -2.58
N PHE A 27 -6.60 -6.25 -3.39
CA PHE A 27 -6.55 -4.86 -2.94
C PHE A 27 -7.60 -4.55 -1.86
N TYR A 28 -8.84 -5.04 -2.01
CA TYR A 28 -9.86 -4.95 -0.97
C TYR A 28 -9.46 -5.66 0.34
N GLN A 29 -8.74 -6.77 0.25
CA GLN A 29 -8.21 -7.46 1.42
C GLN A 29 -7.18 -6.60 2.18
N TRP A 30 -6.41 -5.75 1.49
CA TRP A 30 -5.51 -4.81 2.15
C TRP A 30 -6.29 -3.71 2.88
N LYS A 31 -7.37 -3.19 2.27
CA LYS A 31 -8.28 -2.21 2.90
C LYS A 31 -8.96 -2.74 4.17
N LYS A 32 -9.19 -4.04 4.26
CA LYS A 32 -9.78 -4.68 5.45
C LYS A 32 -8.81 -4.82 6.62
N ARG A 33 -7.50 -4.64 6.41
CA ARG A 33 -6.50 -4.75 7.48
C ARG A 33 -6.55 -3.53 8.39
N PRO A 34 -6.33 -3.69 9.71
CA PRO A 34 -6.17 -2.56 10.61
C PRO A 34 -5.01 -1.67 10.15
N GLY A 35 -5.26 -0.37 10.07
CA GLY A 35 -4.31 0.61 9.54
C GLY A 35 -4.30 0.75 8.01
N GLN A 36 -5.09 -0.08 7.28
CA GLN A 36 -5.25 0.00 5.83
C GLN A 36 -3.89 0.10 5.11
N LEU A 37 -2.91 -0.64 5.63
CA LEU A 37 -1.53 -0.58 5.15
C LEU A 37 -1.34 -1.55 3.99
N ILE A 38 -0.72 -1.04 2.93
CA ILE A 38 -0.26 -1.83 1.79
C ILE A 38 0.89 -2.73 2.28
N PRO A 39 1.10 -3.96 1.80
CA PRO A 39 2.25 -4.75 2.22
C PRO A 39 3.59 -4.03 1.98
N LYS A 40 4.56 -4.17 2.89
CA LYS A 40 5.88 -3.49 2.83
C LYS A 40 6.55 -3.59 1.46
N ASN A 41 6.68 -4.81 0.93
CA ASN A 41 7.32 -5.03 -0.37
C ASN A 41 6.58 -4.29 -1.50
N ARG A 42 5.24 -4.30 -1.47
CA ARG A 42 4.41 -3.60 -2.47
C ARG A 42 4.53 -2.09 -2.34
N ALA A 43 4.60 -1.56 -1.13
CA ALA A 43 4.80 -0.13 -0.92
C ALA A 43 6.18 0.34 -1.43
N ILE A 44 7.22 -0.49 -1.31
CA ILE A 44 8.54 -0.20 -1.90
C ILE A 44 8.46 -0.25 -3.43
N GLU A 45 7.83 -1.27 -4.01
CA GLU A 45 7.62 -1.34 -5.47
C GLU A 45 6.84 -0.13 -5.98
N ALA A 46 5.80 0.30 -5.26
CA ALA A 46 5.02 1.48 -5.60
C ALA A 46 5.86 2.75 -5.60
N ASP A 47 6.70 2.94 -4.59
CA ASP A 47 7.60 4.08 -4.47
C ASP A 47 8.57 4.16 -5.66
N LEU A 48 9.19 3.04 -6.01
CA LEU A 48 10.11 2.93 -7.15
C LEU A 48 9.40 3.16 -8.50
N LEU A 49 8.24 2.53 -8.70
CA LEU A 49 7.50 2.59 -9.96
C LEU A 49 6.78 3.92 -10.19
N THR A 50 6.43 4.64 -9.12
CA THR A 50 5.79 5.95 -9.21
C THR A 50 6.78 7.10 -9.09
N GLU A 51 8.08 6.82 -9.13
CA GLU A 51 9.16 7.81 -9.04
C GLU A 51 9.01 8.69 -7.78
N GLY A 52 8.61 8.08 -6.66
CA GLY A 52 8.44 8.75 -5.37
C GLY A 52 7.12 9.52 -5.19
N LYS A 53 6.16 9.43 -6.13
CA LYS A 53 4.82 10.01 -5.93
C LYS A 53 4.03 9.31 -4.82
N LEU A 54 4.19 8.00 -4.68
CA LEU A 54 3.73 7.25 -3.54
C LEU A 54 4.90 6.93 -2.63
N LYS A 55 5.09 7.73 -1.57
CA LYS A 55 6.25 7.58 -0.69
C LYS A 55 6.14 6.36 0.22
N TYR A 56 7.11 5.46 0.11
CA TYR A 56 7.28 4.38 1.09
C TYR A 56 7.68 4.99 2.44
N ASN A 57 6.83 4.78 3.45
CA ASN A 57 7.14 5.21 4.81
C ASN A 57 7.47 3.97 5.67
N PRO A 58 8.75 3.72 6.00
CA PRO A 58 9.16 2.58 6.82
C PRO A 58 8.60 2.61 8.23
N GLU A 59 8.25 3.79 8.77
CA GLU A 59 7.71 3.92 10.12
C GLU A 59 6.36 3.24 10.28
N LEU A 60 5.54 3.20 9.22
CA LEU A 60 4.26 2.49 9.19
C LEU A 60 4.43 0.97 9.29
N TYR A 61 5.60 0.46 8.90
CA TYR A 61 5.93 -0.98 8.91
C TYR A 61 6.84 -1.36 10.06
N ARG A 62 7.26 -0.38 10.85
CA ARG A 62 8.02 -0.61 12.07
C ARG A 62 7.03 -1.24 13.03
N LYS A 63 6.99 -2.58 13.06
CA LYS A 63 6.34 -3.32 14.14
C LYS A 63 6.90 -2.71 15.42
N ASN A 64 6.03 -2.12 16.23
CA ASN A 64 6.37 -1.84 17.61
C ASN A 64 6.82 -3.19 18.17
N THR A 65 8.13 -3.40 18.28
CA THR A 65 8.66 -4.26 19.31
C THR A 65 8.20 -3.58 20.59
N LYS A 66 6.97 -3.89 21.03
CA LYS A 66 6.63 -3.81 22.45
C LYS A 66 7.53 -4.84 23.11
N THR A 67 8.77 -4.41 23.35
CA THR A 67 9.64 -4.97 24.35
C THR A 67 9.37 -4.13 25.58
N ALA A 68 8.51 -4.65 26.45
CA ALA A 68 8.45 -4.44 27.89
C ALA A 68 7.24 -5.21 28.41
#